data_AF-A0A4R1R8F1-F1
#
_entry.id   AF-A0A4R1R8F1-F1
#
_cell.length_a   1.000
_cell.length_b   1.000
_cell.length_c   1.000
_cell.angle_alpha   90.00
_cell.angle_beta   90.00
_cell.angle_gamma   90.00
#
_symmetry.space_group_name_H-M   'P 1'
#
loop_
_entity.id
_entity.type
_entity.pdbx_description
1 polymer ?
#
loop_
_entity_poly.entity_id
_entity_poly.type
_entity_poly.pdbx_seq_one_letter_code
_entity_poly.pdbx_strand_id
1 'polypeptide(L)'
;MLNSDSQGIQKFILERLVKIHDELLIHDQEFRELGEKPREILNQLSAKLPPEDSQLLDEYDSERMAQMNRQDELIYSEALMDGILFGYWVALVGRGMGKINI
;
A
#
# COMPACT_ATOMS: atom_id res chain seq x y z
N MET A 1 7.10 -2.13 -9.70
CA MET A 1 7.06 -1.15 -8.61
C MET A 1 6.54 0.14 -9.20
N LEU A 2 5.42 0.62 -8.68
CA LEU A 2 4.85 1.92 -9.07
C LEU A 2 5.87 3.03 -8.78
N ASN A 3 6.02 3.96 -9.72
CA ASN A 3 6.95 5.08 -9.60
C ASN A 3 6.42 6.30 -10.36
N SER A 4 7.11 7.44 -10.24
CA SER A 4 6.73 8.70 -10.89
C SER A 4 6.57 8.61 -12.42
N ASP A 5 7.21 7.63 -13.05
CA ASP A 5 7.20 7.43 -14.50
C ASP A 5 6.05 6.52 -14.95
N SER A 6 5.28 5.97 -14.01
CA SER A 6 4.13 5.12 -14.29
C SER A 6 3.06 5.88 -15.10
N GLN A 7 2.38 5.18 -16.00
CA GLN A 7 1.36 5.76 -16.89
C GLN A 7 0.02 5.02 -16.81
N GLY A 8 -1.06 5.67 -17.27
CA GLY A 8 -2.40 5.06 -17.30
C GLY A 8 -2.90 4.64 -15.92
N ILE A 9 -3.35 3.38 -15.81
CA ILE A 9 -3.93 2.86 -14.56
C ILE A 9 -2.90 2.82 -13.41
N GLN A 10 -1.63 2.57 -13.72
CA GLN A 10 -0.56 2.53 -12.71
C GLN A 10 -0.35 3.92 -12.09
N LYS A 11 -0.40 4.98 -12.92
CA LYS A 11 -0.34 6.36 -12.43
C LYS A 11 -1.52 6.67 -11.51
N PHE A 12 -2.73 6.29 -11.92
CA PHE A 12 -3.92 6.49 -11.10
C PHE A 12 -3.82 5.77 -9.74
N ILE A 13 -3.35 4.52 -9.73
CA ILE A 13 -3.12 3.77 -8.49
C ILE A 13 -2.11 4.49 -7.61
N LEU A 14 -0.96 4.91 -8.17
CA LEU A 14 0.07 5.63 -7.42
C LEU A 14 -0.46 6.94 -6.83
N GLU A 15 -1.14 7.77 -7.63
CA GLU A 15 -1.76 9.01 -7.17
C GLU A 15 -2.75 8.77 -6.04
N ARG A 16 -3.52 7.68 -6.13
CA ARG A 16 -4.50 7.33 -5.09
C ARG A 16 -3.82 6.87 -3.80
N LEU A 17 -2.76 6.06 -3.90
CA LEU A 17 -1.96 5.61 -2.75
C LEU A 17 -1.30 6.81 -2.04
N VAL A 18 -0.68 7.72 -2.80
CA VAL A 18 -0.11 8.97 -2.26
C VAL A 18 -1.19 9.78 -1.54
N LYS A 19 -2.36 9.95 -2.15
CA LYS A 19 -3.48 10.67 -1.53
C LYS A 19 -3.94 10.03 -0.23
N ILE A 20 -4.03 8.69 -0.19
CA ILE A 20 -4.40 7.98 1.05
C ILE A 20 -3.35 8.23 2.13
N HIS A 21 -2.07 8.14 1.77
CA HIS A 21 -0.98 8.36 2.73
C HIS A 21 -0.95 9.80 3.27
N ASP A 22 -0.96 10.79 2.37
CA ASP A 22 -0.74 12.19 2.71
C ASP A 22 -1.98 12.86 3.30
N GLU A 23 -3.19 12.43 2.93
CA GLU A 23 -4.43 13.12 3.34
C GLU A 23 -5.28 12.31 4.32
N LEU A 24 -5.23 10.97 4.30
CA LEU A 24 -6.10 10.15 5.13
C LEU A 24 -5.36 9.58 6.34
N LEU A 25 -4.24 8.90 6.10
CA LEU A 25 -3.50 8.21 7.16
C LEU A 25 -2.93 9.19 8.20
N ILE A 26 -2.51 10.39 7.77
CA ILE A 26 -1.99 11.41 8.71
C ILE A 26 -3.04 11.88 9.73
N HIS A 27 -4.32 11.77 9.41
CA HIS A 27 -5.41 12.18 10.28
C HIS A 27 -6.01 11.02 11.07
N ASP A 28 -5.75 9.78 10.65
CA ASP A 28 -6.19 8.60 11.36
C ASP A 28 -5.45 8.46 12.71
N GLN A 29 -6.22 8.35 13.79
CA GLN A 29 -5.66 8.28 15.14
C GLN A 29 -5.04 6.90 15.41
N GLU A 30 -5.76 5.84 15.06
CA GLU A 30 -5.32 4.46 15.30
C GLU A 30 -4.02 4.17 14.54
N PHE A 31 -3.92 4.59 13.29
CA PHE A 31 -2.71 4.48 12.47
C PHE A 31 -1.50 5.16 13.13
N ARG A 32 -1.68 6.36 13.66
CA ARG A 32 -0.60 7.10 14.34
C ARG A 32 -0.17 6.39 15.62
N GLU A 33 -1.11 6.00 16.47
CA GLU A 33 -0.84 5.28 17.72
C GLU A 33 -0.12 3.95 17.47
N LEU A 34 -0.54 3.20 16.45
CA LEU A 34 0.14 1.96 16.03
C LEU A 34 1.57 2.20 15.54
N GLY A 35 1.88 3.38 15.01
CA GLY A 35 3.22 3.77 14.55
C GLY A 35 4.17 4.23 15.67
N GLU A 36 3.66 4.67 16.82
CA GLU A 36 4.49 5.22 17.91
C GLU A 36 5.34 4.14 18.59
N LYS A 37 4.72 3.03 18.98
CA LYS A 37 5.40 1.98 19.75
C LYS A 37 6.51 1.26 18.96
N PRO A 38 6.33 0.87 17.68
CA PRO A 38 7.42 0.31 16.88
C PRO A 38 8.59 1.27 16.72
N ARG A 39 8.31 2.57 16.48
CA ARG A 39 9.36 3.60 16.36
C ARG A 39 10.14 3.75 17.66
N GLU A 40 9.47 3.75 18.81
CA GLU A 40 10.14 3.80 20.11
C GLU A 40 11.06 2.60 20.32
N ILE A 41 10.60 1.39 20.01
CA ILE A 41 11.40 0.16 20.12
C ILE A 41 12.62 0.21 19.20
N LEU A 42 12.46 0.64 17.94
CA LEU A 42 13.56 0.78 16.98
C LEU A 42 14.61 1.78 17.49
N ASN A 43 14.18 2.93 18.00
CA ASN A 43 15.08 3.93 18.57
C ASN A 43 15.87 3.38 19.76
N GLN A 44 15.21 2.63 20.66
CA GLN A 44 15.86 2.01 21.81
C GLN A 44 16.84 0.90 21.41
N LEU A 45 16.55 0.16 20.34
CA LEU A 45 17.45 -0.87 19.80
C LEU A 45 18.67 -0.21 19.15
N SER A 46 18.48 0.75 18.25
CA SER A 46 19.57 1.47 17.58
C SER A 46 20.53 2.12 18.59
N ALA A 47 20.02 2.70 19.67
CA ALA A 47 20.86 3.32 20.71
C ALA A 47 21.75 2.33 21.50
N LYS A 48 21.43 1.03 21.47
CA LYS A 48 22.17 -0.03 22.20
C LYS A 48 23.10 -0.83 21.30
N LEU A 49 22.93 -0.73 19.99
CA LEU A 49 23.66 -1.53 19.02
C LEU A 49 24.99 -0.85 18.62
N PRO A 50 26.04 -1.63 18.36
CA PRO A 50 27.21 -1.16 17.62
C PRO A 50 26.81 -0.57 16.25
N PRO A 51 27.63 0.32 15.66
CA PRO A 51 27.32 0.94 14.37
C PRO A 51 27.04 -0.06 13.24
N GLU A 52 27.78 -1.17 13.18
CA GLU A 52 27.60 -2.23 12.17
C GLU A 52 26.24 -2.93 12.32
N ASP A 53 25.83 -3.23 13.55
CA ASP A 53 24.54 -3.88 13.83
C ASP A 53 23.37 -2.89 13.66
N SER A 54 23.57 -1.60 13.92
CA SER A 54 22.56 -0.57 13.63
C SER A 54 22.32 -0.42 12.13
N GLN A 55 23.37 -0.49 11.31
CA GLN A 55 23.23 -0.48 9.85
C GLN A 55 22.44 -1.71 9.37
N LEU A 56 22.74 -2.89 9.92
CA LEU A 56 22.01 -4.11 9.59
C LEU A 56 20.53 -4.02 9.98
N LEU A 57 20.21 -3.36 11.11
CA LEU A 57 18.83 -3.12 11.54
C LEU A 57 18.10 -2.16 10.59
N ASP A 58 18.77 -1.08 10.13
CA ASP A 58 18.21 -0.14 9.17
C ASP A 58 17.95 -0.80 7.80
N GLU A 59 18.89 -1.63 7.33
CA GLU A 59 18.73 -2.43 6.12
C GLU A 59 17.55 -3.41 6.25
N TYR A 60 17.44 -4.10 7.39
CA TYR A 60 16.33 -5.00 7.66
C TYR A 60 14.98 -4.28 7.62
N ASP A 61 14.86 -3.12 8.28
CA ASP A 61 13.63 -2.33 8.32
C ASP A 61 13.26 -1.83 6.91
N SER A 62 14.24 -1.35 6.15
CA SER A 62 14.05 -0.91 4.76
C SER A 62 13.58 -2.05 3.84
N GLU A 63 14.23 -3.21 3.88
CA GLU A 63 13.84 -4.39 3.09
C GLU A 63 12.46 -4.92 3.51
N ARG A 64 12.16 -4.89 4.81
CA ARG A 64 10.85 -5.29 5.33
C ARG A 64 9.75 -4.36 4.84
N MET A 65 9.99 -3.05 4.87
CA MET A 65 9.08 -2.04 4.34
C MET A 65 8.88 -2.21 2.83
N ALA A 66 9.94 -2.46 2.06
CA ALA A 66 9.83 -2.72 0.62
C ALA A 66 8.98 -3.96 0.32
N GLN A 67 9.15 -5.05 1.08
CA GLN A 67 8.34 -6.26 0.95
C GLN A 67 6.86 -5.98 1.24
N MET A 68 6.56 -5.27 2.34
CA MET A 68 5.19 -4.92 2.70
C MET A 68 4.53 -4.03 1.64
N ASN A 69 5.25 -3.01 1.16
CA ASN A 69 4.77 -2.14 0.08
C ASN A 69 4.46 -2.93 -1.20
N ARG A 70 5.28 -3.94 -1.54
CA ARG A 70 5.03 -4.79 -2.70
C ARG A 70 3.80 -5.68 -2.51
N GLN A 71 3.59 -6.21 -1.31
CA GLN A 71 2.39 -6.97 -0.98
C GLN A 71 1.14 -6.10 -1.11
N ASP A 72 1.16 -4.89 -0.55
CA ASP A 72 0.04 -3.95 -0.62
C ASP A 72 -0.26 -3.53 -2.07
N GLU A 73 0.77 -3.24 -2.88
CA GLU A 73 0.62 -2.95 -4.31
C GLU A 73 -0.15 -4.07 -5.03
N LEU A 74 0.14 -5.34 -4.73
CA LEU A 74 -0.55 -6.48 -5.31
C LEU A 74 -2.01 -6.57 -4.83
N ILE A 75 -2.25 -6.43 -3.52
CA ILE A 75 -3.61 -6.49 -2.95
C ILE A 75 -4.49 -5.38 -3.54
N TYR A 76 -4.00 -4.15 -3.60
CA TYR A 76 -4.77 -3.03 -4.14
C TYR A 76 -5.00 -3.16 -5.65
N SER A 77 -4.01 -3.69 -6.40
CA SER A 77 -4.17 -3.92 -7.84
C SER A 77 -5.25 -4.96 -8.14
N GLU A 78 -5.25 -6.09 -7.42
CA GLU A 78 -6.27 -7.13 -7.55
C GLU A 78 -7.64 -6.60 -7.13
N ALA A 79 -7.75 -5.95 -5.96
CA ALA A 79 -9.01 -5.39 -5.48
C ALA A 79 -9.61 -4.35 -6.43
N LEU A 80 -8.77 -3.55 -7.10
CA LEU A 80 -9.21 -2.62 -8.12
C LEU A 80 -9.77 -3.34 -9.35
N MET A 81 -9.10 -4.39 -9.82
CA MET A 81 -9.58 -5.20 -10.94
C MET A 81 -10.91 -5.88 -10.61
N ASP A 82 -11.04 -6.46 -9.41
CA ASP A 82 -12.29 -7.03 -8.92
C ASP A 82 -13.41 -5.98 -8.87
N GLY A 83 -13.11 -4.78 -8.38
CA GLY A 83 -14.06 -3.67 -8.35
C GLY A 83 -14.53 -3.24 -9.75
N ILE A 84 -13.63 -3.17 -10.72
CA ILE A 84 -13.96 -2.85 -12.12
C ILE A 84 -14.84 -3.95 -12.73
N LEU A 85 -14.47 -5.22 -12.56
CA LEU A 85 -15.23 -6.36 -13.07
C LEU A 85 -16.62 -6.42 -12.46
N PHE A 86 -16.73 -6.20 -11.15
CA PHE A 86 -18.00 -6.14 -10.45
C PHE A 86 -18.87 -4.98 -10.97
N GLY A 87 -18.30 -3.78 -11.11
CA GLY A 87 -19.00 -2.62 -11.66
C GLY A 87 -19.51 -2.86 -13.09
N TYR A 88 -18.71 -3.50 -13.93
CA TYR A 88 -19.11 -3.89 -15.29
C TYR A 88 -20.26 -4.91 -15.28
N TRP A 89 -20.18 -5.92 -14.42
CA TRP A 89 -21.23 -6.92 -14.27
C TRP A 89 -22.55 -6.29 -13.81
N VAL A 90 -22.50 -5.42 -12.79
CA VAL A 90 -23.68 -4.67 -12.31
C VAL A 90 -24.29 -3.83 -13.43
N ALA A 91 -23.48 -3.16 -14.25
CA ALA A 91 -23.95 -2.37 -15.38
C ALA A 91 -24.62 -3.24 -16.46
N LEU A 92 -24.10 -4.43 -16.75
CA LEU A 92 -24.69 -5.38 -17.70
C LEU A 92 -26.04 -5.90 -17.22
N VAL A 93 -26.11 -6.34 -15.96
CA VAL A 93 -27.36 -6.81 -15.34
C VAL A 93 -28.40 -5.69 -15.31
N GLY A 94 -28.00 -4.48 -14.90
CA GLY A 94 -28.88 -3.30 -14.88
C GLY A 94 -29.39 -2.88 -16.27
N ARG A 95 -28.70 -3.25 -17.34
CA ARG A 95 -29.12 -3.06 -18.74
C ARG A 95 -29.90 -4.25 -19.32
N GLY A 96 -30.19 -5.28 -18.53
CA GLY A 96 -30.93 -6.47 -18.96
C GLY A 96 -30.12 -7.44 -19.85
N MET A 97 -28.81 -7.26 -19.96
CA MET A 97 -27.93 -8.13 -20.74
C MET A 97 -27.39 -9.26 -19.85
N GLY A 98 -28.20 -10.31 -19.66
CA GLY A 98 -27.93 -11.40 -18.71
C GLY A 98 -26.86 -12.43 -19.13
N LYS A 99 -26.08 -12.21 -20.20
CA LYS A 99 -25.02 -13.15 -20.61
C LYS A 99 -23.75 -12.43 -21.02
N ILE A 100 -22.68 -12.66 -20.24
CA ILE A 100 -21.31 -12.46 -20.70
C ILE A 100 -20.92 -13.76 -21.39
N ASN A 101 -20.80 -13.74 -22.73
CA ASN A 101 -20.07 -14.80 -23.42
C ASN A 101 -18.59 -14.47 -23.28
N ILE A 102 -17.90 -15.22 -22.42
CA ILE A 102 -16.44 -15.22 -22.29
C ILE A 102 -15.89 -16.25 -23.29
#